data_AF-A0A1Y3SEJ6-F1
#
_entry.id   AF-A0A1Y3SEJ6-F1
#
_cell.length_a   1.000
_cell.length_b   1.000
_cell.length_c   1.000
_cell.angle_alpha   90.00
_cell.angle_beta   90.00
_cell.angle_gamma   90.00
#
_symmetry.space_group_name_H-M   'P 1'
#
loop_
_entity.id
_entity.type
_entity.pdbx_description
1 polymer ?
#
loop_
_entity_poly.entity_id
_entity_poly.type
_entity_poly.pdbx_seq_one_letter_code
_entity_poly.pdbx_strand_id
1 'polypeptide(L)'
;MRKLTSYEGDWLVEYGYENDPNFSLLDWVFGETGRRVQLTAMEDFASYEILAPAKIHYLTDGLSAVTPDKWLPEDVTVWAQGDEYGQLGPDLDFSSIQSYREPAWLDPAEPFYAGAWDMANGPVYPREEQEHARHEQVYDARIDADGLSFSFIPNGDSRELFLGFFPAVTAIPSFQTGFDPDSRTFTLRLFDTCLESGSAARNEGLVELGYPPDLYPYSFPAGSLGRDSHFLKNVTIREDGEDVVVSALLTDRAWRFTVETSNLGFDNIPSFRIVFREKNPNIDGWD
;
A
#
# COMPACT_ATOMS: atom_id res chain seq x y z
N MET A 1 -7.54 -20.00 -20.63
CA MET A 1 -8.33 -18.83 -21.08
C MET A 1 -9.64 -18.88 -20.32
N ARG A 2 -9.99 -17.81 -19.61
CA ARG A 2 -11.20 -17.71 -18.78
C ARG A 2 -12.33 -17.02 -19.54
N LYS A 3 -12.03 -15.90 -20.19
CA LYS A 3 -13.00 -15.08 -20.91
C LYS A 3 -12.36 -14.46 -22.15
N LEU A 4 -13.18 -14.28 -23.18
CA LEU A 4 -12.80 -13.63 -24.43
C LEU A 4 -13.88 -12.60 -24.75
N THR A 5 -13.49 -11.34 -24.87
CA THR A 5 -14.41 -10.21 -25.12
C THR A 5 -14.01 -9.55 -26.42
N SER A 6 -14.87 -9.62 -27.45
CA SER A 6 -14.62 -8.93 -28.73
C SER A 6 -14.91 -7.44 -28.61
N TYR A 7 -14.08 -6.61 -29.25
CA TYR A 7 -14.26 -5.16 -29.29
C TYR A 7 -13.72 -4.61 -30.62
N GLU A 8 -14.59 -4.03 -31.46
CA GLU A 8 -14.21 -3.36 -32.73
C GLU A 8 -13.31 -4.16 -33.69
N GLY A 9 -13.37 -5.50 -33.65
CA GLY A 9 -12.54 -6.38 -34.48
C GLY A 9 -11.31 -6.95 -33.76
N ASP A 10 -10.99 -6.40 -32.59
CA ASP A 10 -9.98 -6.89 -31.65
C ASP A 10 -10.61 -7.74 -30.54
N TRP A 11 -9.77 -8.26 -29.65
CA TRP A 11 -10.20 -9.00 -28.47
C TRP A 11 -9.43 -8.63 -27.21
N LEU A 12 -10.16 -8.50 -26.11
CA LEU A 12 -9.60 -8.59 -24.77
C LEU A 12 -9.70 -10.04 -24.29
N VAL A 13 -8.57 -10.64 -23.96
CA VAL A 13 -8.47 -12.00 -23.47
C VAL A 13 -8.14 -12.00 -21.99
N GLU A 14 -8.95 -12.71 -21.21
CA GLU A 14 -8.68 -12.98 -19.81
C GLU A 14 -8.07 -14.38 -19.66
N TYR A 15 -6.87 -14.44 -19.11
CA TYR A 15 -6.19 -15.66 -18.72
C TYR A 15 -6.28 -15.85 -17.23
N GLY A 16 -6.12 -17.09 -16.80
CA GLY A 16 -5.78 -17.44 -15.44
C GLY A 16 -5.28 -18.88 -15.44
N TYR A 17 -4.70 -19.31 -14.32
CA TYR A 17 -4.22 -20.68 -14.20
C TYR A 17 -5.33 -21.59 -13.68
N GLU A 18 -5.37 -22.84 -14.15
CA GLU A 18 -6.36 -23.82 -13.66
C GLU A 18 -6.18 -24.11 -12.17
N ASN A 19 -4.94 -24.04 -11.67
CA ASN A 19 -4.58 -24.32 -10.28
C ASN A 19 -4.61 -23.08 -9.38
N ASP A 20 -4.86 -21.90 -9.95
CA ASP A 20 -4.94 -20.65 -9.20
C ASP A 20 -6.20 -19.88 -9.67
N PRO A 21 -7.34 -20.07 -8.99
CA PRO A 21 -8.59 -19.44 -9.36
C PRO A 21 -8.57 -17.91 -9.17
N ASN A 22 -7.65 -17.37 -8.38
CA ASN A 22 -7.61 -15.95 -8.06
C ASN A 22 -6.73 -15.20 -9.07
N PHE A 23 -5.69 -15.85 -9.58
CA PHE A 23 -4.85 -15.26 -10.62
C PHE A 23 -5.59 -15.04 -11.94
N SER A 24 -5.61 -13.78 -12.40
CA SER A 24 -6.08 -13.42 -13.73
C SER A 24 -5.12 -12.42 -14.42
N LEU A 25 -4.98 -12.54 -15.74
CA LEU A 25 -4.27 -11.57 -16.58
C LEU A 25 -5.13 -11.13 -17.75
N LEU A 26 -4.97 -9.89 -18.17
CA LEU A 26 -5.64 -9.33 -19.34
C LEU A 26 -4.63 -9.04 -20.45
N ASP A 27 -4.91 -9.53 -21.65
CA ASP A 27 -4.17 -9.16 -22.84
C ASP A 27 -5.10 -8.63 -23.92
N TRP A 28 -4.62 -7.62 -24.63
CA TRP A 28 -5.21 -7.19 -25.88
C TRP A 28 -4.64 -8.00 -27.04
N VAL A 29 -5.51 -8.44 -27.95
CA VAL A 29 -5.15 -9.10 -29.21
C VAL A 29 -5.72 -8.30 -30.36
N PHE A 30 -4.84 -7.77 -31.20
CA PHE A 30 -5.23 -7.04 -32.41
C PHE A 30 -5.77 -8.00 -33.46
N GLY A 31 -6.97 -7.68 -33.97
CA GLY A 31 -7.76 -8.41 -34.94
C GLY A 31 -7.01 -8.85 -36.17
N GLU A 32 -6.42 -7.85 -36.81
CA GLU A 32 -5.85 -7.95 -38.14
C GLU A 32 -4.51 -8.68 -38.14
N THR A 33 -3.68 -8.45 -37.12
CA THR A 33 -2.30 -8.95 -37.07
C THR A 33 -2.11 -10.12 -36.13
N GLY A 34 -3.03 -10.34 -35.20
CA GLY A 34 -2.87 -11.28 -34.09
C GLY A 34 -1.80 -10.85 -33.07
N ARG A 35 -1.29 -9.62 -33.15
CA ARG A 35 -0.35 -9.08 -32.16
C ARG A 35 -1.02 -9.09 -30.79
N ARG A 36 -0.29 -9.56 -29.79
CA ARG A 36 -0.74 -9.66 -28.40
C ARG A 36 0.05 -8.71 -27.51
N VAL A 37 -0.64 -7.99 -26.62
CA VAL A 37 -0.06 -7.08 -25.62
C VAL A 37 -0.68 -7.36 -24.26
N GLN A 38 0.12 -7.73 -23.28
CA GLN A 38 -0.33 -7.89 -21.89
C GLN A 38 -0.59 -6.51 -21.27
N LEU A 39 -1.81 -6.30 -20.78
CA LEU A 39 -2.26 -5.03 -20.20
C LEU A 39 -2.17 -5.00 -18.67
N THR A 40 -2.32 -6.13 -17.99
CA THR A 40 -2.22 -6.17 -16.51
C THR A 40 -0.85 -6.67 -16.06
N ALA A 41 -0.42 -6.17 -14.90
CA ALA A 41 0.69 -6.76 -14.16
C ALA A 41 0.23 -8.05 -13.43
N MET A 42 1.08 -8.59 -12.57
CA MET A 42 0.77 -9.77 -11.75
C MET A 42 0.03 -9.33 -10.46
N GLU A 43 -1.19 -8.84 -10.64
CA GLU A 43 -2.08 -8.32 -9.59
C GLU A 43 -3.47 -8.95 -9.78
N ASP A 44 -4.17 -9.22 -8.68
CA ASP A 44 -5.56 -9.67 -8.74
C ASP A 44 -6.51 -8.47 -8.92
N PHE A 45 -7.57 -8.66 -9.70
CA PHE A 45 -8.55 -7.62 -9.99
C PHE A 45 -9.99 -8.08 -9.82
N ALA A 46 -10.82 -7.18 -9.30
CA ALA A 46 -12.24 -7.43 -9.02
C ALA A 46 -13.12 -7.24 -10.27
N SER A 47 -12.76 -6.30 -11.14
CA SER A 47 -13.53 -5.98 -12.34
C SER A 47 -12.69 -5.22 -13.37
N TYR A 48 -13.14 -5.23 -14.62
CA TYR A 48 -12.58 -4.42 -15.69
C TYR A 48 -13.64 -4.01 -16.72
N GLU A 49 -13.38 -2.91 -17.41
CA GLU A 49 -14.12 -2.44 -18.57
C GLU A 49 -13.20 -2.02 -19.71
N ILE A 50 -13.67 -2.16 -20.95
CA ILE A 50 -12.96 -1.68 -22.13
C ILE A 50 -13.37 -0.23 -22.38
N LEU A 51 -12.39 0.67 -22.41
CA LEU A 51 -12.64 2.09 -22.65
C LEU A 51 -12.46 2.47 -24.12
N ALA A 52 -11.51 1.84 -24.81
CA ALA A 52 -11.19 2.04 -26.21
C ALA A 52 -10.33 0.87 -26.73
N PRO A 53 -10.01 0.80 -28.04
CA PRO A 53 -9.07 -0.19 -28.55
C PRO A 53 -7.75 -0.16 -27.77
N ALA A 54 -7.33 -1.33 -27.27
CA ALA A 54 -6.14 -1.53 -26.47
C ALA A 54 -6.05 -0.63 -25.22
N LYS A 55 -7.18 -0.17 -24.69
CA LYS A 55 -7.27 0.62 -23.46
C LYS A 55 -8.39 0.11 -22.56
N ILE A 56 -8.02 -0.25 -21.33
CA ILE A 56 -8.95 -0.77 -20.34
C ILE A 56 -8.84 0.01 -19.04
N HIS A 57 -9.90 -0.07 -18.26
CA HIS A 57 -9.94 0.30 -16.86
C HIS A 57 -10.20 -0.95 -16.04
N TYR A 58 -9.51 -1.11 -14.91
CA TYR A 58 -9.74 -2.21 -13.98
C TYR A 58 -9.53 -1.78 -12.53
N LEU A 59 -10.19 -2.49 -11.62
CA LEU A 59 -10.08 -2.30 -10.17
C LEU A 59 -9.30 -3.47 -9.58
N THR A 60 -8.16 -3.21 -8.95
CA THR A 60 -7.44 -4.24 -8.18
C THR A 60 -8.19 -4.53 -6.88
N ASP A 61 -8.03 -5.72 -6.32
CA ASP A 61 -8.51 -6.02 -4.96
C ASP A 61 -7.43 -5.80 -3.88
N GLY A 62 -6.28 -5.31 -4.32
CA GLY A 62 -5.08 -5.06 -3.52
C GLY A 62 -4.20 -6.30 -3.30
N LEU A 63 -4.59 -7.50 -3.73
CA LEU A 63 -3.75 -8.69 -3.60
C LEU A 63 -2.70 -8.75 -4.71
N SER A 64 -1.46 -9.00 -4.30
CA SER A 64 -0.37 -9.30 -5.21
C SER A 64 -0.44 -10.76 -5.65
N ALA A 65 -0.27 -11.02 -6.95
CA ALA A 65 -0.19 -12.38 -7.46
C ALA A 65 1.22 -12.98 -7.36
N VAL A 66 2.22 -12.19 -6.92
CA VAL A 66 3.63 -12.59 -6.87
C VAL A 66 4.21 -12.59 -5.48
N THR A 67 3.68 -11.75 -4.60
CA THR A 67 4.07 -11.67 -3.20
C THR A 67 2.84 -11.96 -2.34
N PRO A 68 3.01 -12.62 -1.19
CA PRO A 68 1.92 -12.88 -0.26
C PRO A 68 1.57 -11.61 0.52
N ASP A 69 1.25 -10.52 -0.19
CA ASP A 69 0.95 -9.20 0.38
C ASP A 69 -0.38 -8.67 -0.14
N LYS A 70 -1.10 -7.97 0.74
CA LYS A 70 -2.29 -7.19 0.42
C LYS A 70 -2.00 -5.71 0.61
N TRP A 71 -2.34 -4.91 -0.39
CA TRP A 71 -2.28 -3.45 -0.39
C TRP A 71 -3.67 -2.84 -0.61
N LEU A 72 -3.73 -1.52 -0.74
CA LEU A 72 -4.98 -0.86 -1.10
C LEU A 72 -5.42 -1.34 -2.50
N PRO A 73 -6.72 -1.60 -2.69
CA PRO A 73 -7.31 -1.62 -4.03
C PRO A 73 -6.91 -0.36 -4.80
N GLU A 74 -6.71 -0.50 -6.10
CA GLU A 74 -6.33 0.59 -7.00
C GLU A 74 -7.31 0.68 -8.16
N ASP A 75 -7.58 1.90 -8.59
CA ASP A 75 -8.22 2.23 -9.85
C ASP A 75 -7.14 2.38 -10.93
N VAL A 76 -7.17 1.51 -11.93
CA VAL A 76 -6.09 1.42 -12.93
C VAL A 76 -6.64 1.59 -14.33
N THR A 77 -6.17 2.63 -15.02
CA THR A 77 -6.36 2.78 -16.46
C THR A 77 -5.06 2.41 -17.17
N VAL A 78 -5.09 1.41 -18.05
CA VAL A 78 -3.92 0.95 -18.81
C VAL A 78 -4.21 0.92 -20.30
N TRP A 79 -3.21 1.24 -21.11
CA TRP A 79 -3.32 1.19 -22.57
C TRP A 79 -2.02 0.76 -23.23
N ALA A 80 -2.14 0.07 -24.37
CA ALA A 80 -0.98 -0.28 -25.19
C ALA A 80 -0.36 0.97 -25.84
N GLN A 81 0.97 1.01 -25.86
CA GLN A 81 1.72 1.93 -26.71
C GLN A 81 1.99 1.26 -28.07
N GLY A 82 1.62 1.96 -29.13
CA GLY A 82 1.79 1.51 -30.52
C GLY A 82 0.60 0.77 -31.11
N ASP A 83 0.59 0.68 -32.44
CA ASP A 83 -0.50 0.12 -33.24
C ASP A 83 -0.44 -1.42 -33.36
N GLU A 84 -1.33 -2.00 -34.16
CA GLU A 84 -1.38 -3.43 -34.47
C GLU A 84 -0.07 -4.03 -35.03
N TYR A 85 0.85 -3.21 -35.55
CA TYR A 85 2.17 -3.60 -36.06
C TYR A 85 3.30 -3.45 -35.03
N GLY A 86 2.99 -2.93 -33.84
CA GLY A 86 3.97 -2.67 -32.79
C GLY A 86 4.86 -1.46 -33.04
N GLN A 87 4.41 -0.54 -33.91
CA GLN A 87 5.14 0.71 -34.13
C GLN A 87 4.86 1.66 -32.97
N LEU A 88 5.90 1.97 -32.20
CA LEU A 88 5.88 3.02 -31.20
C LEU A 88 6.13 4.36 -31.91
N GLY A 89 5.33 5.38 -31.56
CA GLY A 89 5.60 6.75 -32.01
C GLY A 89 7.00 7.21 -31.55
N PRO A 90 7.63 8.15 -32.27
CA PRO A 90 9.01 8.58 -32.01
C PRO A 90 9.24 9.20 -30.62
N ASP A 91 8.17 9.63 -29.93
CA ASP A 91 8.20 10.25 -28.61
C ASP A 91 7.72 9.31 -27.47
N LEU A 92 7.52 8.02 -27.75
CA LEU A 92 7.03 7.05 -26.75
C LEU A 92 8.19 6.25 -26.15
N ASP A 93 8.11 5.98 -24.84
CA ASP A 93 9.03 5.09 -24.13
C ASP A 93 9.03 3.66 -24.72
N PHE A 94 10.09 2.89 -24.45
CA PHE A 94 10.26 1.51 -24.93
C PHE A 94 9.29 0.49 -24.30
N SER A 95 8.36 0.91 -23.43
CA SER A 95 7.33 0.04 -22.85
C SER A 95 6.21 -0.22 -23.86
N SER A 96 5.65 -1.44 -23.88
CA SER A 96 4.49 -1.75 -24.72
C SER A 96 3.17 -1.23 -24.16
N ILE A 97 3.15 -0.70 -22.93
CA ILE A 97 1.97 -0.20 -22.24
C ILE A 97 2.30 1.06 -21.42
N GLN A 98 1.27 1.83 -21.10
CA GLN A 98 1.27 2.91 -20.10
C GLN A 98 0.09 2.73 -19.18
N SER A 99 0.26 3.12 -17.92
CA SER A 99 -0.79 3.03 -16.92
C SER A 99 -0.87 4.27 -16.05
N TYR A 100 -2.09 4.63 -15.67
CA TYR A 100 -2.39 5.54 -14.58
C TYR A 100 -3.04 4.74 -13.45
N ARG A 101 -2.59 4.94 -12.22
CA ARG A 101 -3.01 4.18 -11.03
C ARG A 101 -3.35 5.14 -9.91
N GLU A 102 -4.49 4.94 -9.27
CA GLU A 102 -4.91 5.70 -8.09
C GLU A 102 -5.32 4.73 -6.97
N PRO A 103 -4.73 4.84 -5.76
CA PRO A 103 -5.21 4.10 -4.61
C PRO A 103 -6.67 4.42 -4.29
N ALA A 104 -7.43 3.39 -3.91
CA ALA A 104 -8.83 3.54 -3.57
C ALA A 104 -9.03 4.41 -2.32
N TRP A 105 -10.21 5.01 -2.27
CA TRP A 105 -10.70 5.78 -1.11
C TRP A 105 -11.65 4.90 -0.31
N LEU A 106 -11.19 4.42 0.85
CA LEU A 106 -11.86 3.47 1.70
C LEU A 106 -12.78 4.16 2.71
N ASP A 107 -13.84 3.47 3.14
CA ASP A 107 -14.70 3.93 4.24
C ASP A 107 -13.94 3.76 5.57
N PRO A 108 -13.70 4.82 6.36
CA PRO A 108 -13.03 4.69 7.65
C PRO A 108 -13.80 3.86 8.68
N ALA A 109 -15.10 3.62 8.47
CA ALA A 109 -15.90 2.73 9.32
C ALA A 109 -15.72 1.24 8.99
N GLU A 110 -15.17 0.91 7.82
CA GLU A 110 -14.86 -0.47 7.43
C GLU A 110 -13.42 -0.81 7.80
N PRO A 111 -13.17 -1.91 8.54
CA PRO A 111 -11.83 -2.31 8.87
C PRO A 111 -11.06 -2.73 7.62
N PHE A 112 -9.83 -2.24 7.51
CA PHE A 112 -8.94 -2.56 6.40
C PHE A 112 -7.60 -3.06 6.93
N TYR A 113 -7.02 -4.06 6.26
CA TYR A 113 -5.69 -4.59 6.55
C TYR A 113 -4.82 -4.50 5.29
N ALA A 114 -3.58 -4.04 5.46
CA ALA A 114 -2.53 -4.12 4.45
C ALA A 114 -1.26 -4.69 5.07
N GLY A 115 -0.56 -5.52 4.30
CA GLY A 115 0.60 -6.30 4.75
C GLY A 115 0.49 -7.76 4.36
N ALA A 116 1.25 -8.62 5.06
CA ALA A 116 1.35 -10.04 4.74
C ALA A 116 -0.01 -10.75 4.75
N TRP A 117 -0.27 -11.55 3.72
CA TRP A 117 -1.55 -12.18 3.45
C TRP A 117 -1.40 -13.65 3.01
N ASP A 118 -2.11 -14.54 3.69
CA ASP A 118 -2.24 -15.94 3.33
C ASP A 118 -3.54 -16.14 2.55
N MET A 119 -3.45 -16.70 1.35
CA MET A 119 -4.61 -16.84 0.45
C MET A 119 -5.72 -17.75 1.01
N ALA A 120 -5.40 -18.64 1.96
CA ALA A 120 -6.38 -19.54 2.57
C ALA A 120 -6.94 -18.99 3.91
N ASN A 121 -6.14 -18.26 4.67
CA ASN A 121 -6.41 -17.90 6.05
C ASN A 121 -6.55 -16.38 6.30
N GLY A 122 -6.24 -15.54 5.31
CA GLY A 122 -6.37 -14.09 5.38
C GLY A 122 -5.13 -13.37 5.94
N PRO A 123 -5.28 -12.26 6.69
CA PRO A 123 -4.15 -11.53 7.27
C PRO A 123 -3.23 -12.43 8.07
N VAL A 124 -1.93 -12.36 7.76
CA VAL A 124 -0.90 -13.02 8.56
C VAL A 124 -0.40 -12.03 9.58
N TYR A 125 -1.00 -12.06 10.77
CA TYR A 125 -0.50 -11.28 11.89
C TYR A 125 0.83 -11.88 12.33
N PRO A 126 1.89 -11.06 12.46
CA PRO A 126 3.15 -11.55 12.96
C PRO A 126 2.98 -12.13 14.36
N ARG A 127 3.38 -13.39 14.55
CA ARG A 127 3.56 -14.03 15.87
C ARG A 127 4.60 -15.13 15.75
N GLU A 128 5.61 -15.03 16.61
CA GLU A 128 6.65 -15.98 17.11
C GLU A 128 7.23 -17.12 16.23
N GLU A 129 6.63 -17.50 15.09
CA GLU A 129 7.07 -18.57 14.21
C GLU A 129 7.50 -18.08 12.81
N GLN A 130 7.69 -16.78 12.62
CA GLN A 130 8.34 -16.25 11.42
C GLN A 130 9.81 -16.00 11.73
N GLU A 131 10.69 -16.88 11.25
CA GLU A 131 12.16 -16.72 11.30
C GLU A 131 12.65 -15.43 10.59
N HIS A 132 11.74 -14.62 10.03
CA HIS A 132 12.00 -13.40 9.25
C HIS A 132 10.91 -12.31 9.43
N ALA A 133 10.33 -12.15 10.62
CA ALA A 133 9.44 -11.00 10.88
C ALA A 133 10.25 -9.68 10.78
N ARG A 134 9.70 -8.70 10.07
CA ARG A 134 10.31 -7.37 9.91
C ARG A 134 9.81 -6.51 11.07
N HIS A 135 10.72 -6.00 11.88
CA HIS A 135 10.39 -5.16 13.02
C HIS A 135 10.86 -3.73 12.78
N GLU A 136 9.94 -2.80 12.95
CA GLU A 136 10.18 -1.37 12.79
C GLU A 136 10.20 -0.64 14.13
N GLN A 137 10.91 0.47 14.17
CA GLN A 137 10.73 1.49 15.19
C GLN A 137 10.15 2.75 14.54
N VAL A 138 9.16 3.37 15.19
CA VAL A 138 8.66 4.68 14.80
C VAL A 138 9.78 5.71 14.94
N TYR A 139 10.11 6.36 13.82
CA TYR A 139 11.08 7.44 13.77
C TYR A 139 10.43 8.83 13.81
N ASP A 140 9.28 8.99 13.17
CA ASP A 140 8.45 10.19 13.30
C ASP A 140 6.97 9.80 13.17
N ALA A 141 6.12 10.48 13.92
CA ALA A 141 4.66 10.36 13.83
C ALA A 141 4.03 11.73 14.09
N ARG A 142 3.18 12.20 13.18
CA ARG A 142 2.57 13.52 13.29
C ARG A 142 1.20 13.62 12.64
N ILE A 143 0.43 14.58 13.13
CA ILE A 143 -0.83 15.01 12.50
C ILE A 143 -0.48 16.00 11.38
N ASP A 144 -0.94 15.70 10.17
CA ASP A 144 -0.88 16.60 9.02
C ASP A 144 -2.23 17.35 8.85
N ALA A 145 -2.29 18.26 7.88
CA ALA A 145 -3.51 19.00 7.56
C ALA A 145 -4.68 18.08 7.18
N ASP A 146 -4.37 16.96 6.51
CA ASP A 146 -5.30 16.01 5.91
C ASP A 146 -5.23 14.61 6.54
N GLY A 147 -4.40 14.36 7.55
CA GLY A 147 -4.37 13.05 8.20
C GLY A 147 -3.17 12.81 9.12
N LEU A 148 -2.51 11.66 8.95
CA LEU A 148 -1.39 11.21 9.78
C LEU A 148 -0.20 10.84 8.90
N SER A 149 1.01 11.25 9.30
CA SER A 149 2.28 10.86 8.67
C SER A 149 3.10 10.03 9.64
N PHE A 150 3.74 8.97 9.12
CA PHE A 150 4.65 8.11 9.85
C PHE A 150 5.94 7.88 9.07
N SER A 151 7.05 7.74 9.77
CA SER A 151 8.31 7.24 9.22
C SER A 151 8.94 6.24 10.17
N PHE A 152 9.73 5.32 9.64
CA PHE A 152 10.26 4.20 10.40
C PHE A 152 11.76 4.04 10.19
N ILE A 153 12.41 3.50 11.21
CA ILE A 153 13.81 3.05 11.20
C ILE A 153 13.84 1.57 11.62
N PRO A 154 14.97 0.87 11.46
CA PRO A 154 15.12 -0.49 11.96
C PRO A 154 14.83 -0.59 13.47
N ASN A 155 14.49 -1.78 13.95
CA ASN A 155 14.59 -2.06 15.39
C ASN A 155 16.06 -2.33 15.78
N GLY A 156 16.58 -1.62 16.77
CA GLY A 156 17.97 -1.67 17.20
C GLY A 156 18.31 -2.66 18.33
N ASP A 157 17.33 -3.39 18.89
CA ASP A 157 17.50 -4.20 20.10
C ASP A 157 18.40 -5.41 19.88
N SER A 158 18.37 -5.99 18.69
CA SER A 158 19.21 -7.12 18.33
C SER A 158 19.78 -6.98 16.91
N ARG A 159 20.82 -7.76 16.60
CA ARG A 159 21.36 -7.80 15.23
C ARG A 159 20.37 -8.41 14.25
N GLU A 160 19.57 -9.36 14.72
CA GLU A 160 18.56 -10.05 13.94
C GLU A 160 17.44 -9.10 13.53
N LEU A 161 16.86 -8.38 14.49
CA LEU A 161 15.80 -7.40 14.26
C LEU A 161 16.28 -6.27 13.33
N PHE A 162 17.50 -5.77 13.55
CA PHE A 162 18.09 -4.74 12.70
C PHE A 162 18.30 -5.22 11.26
N LEU A 163 18.75 -6.47 11.06
CA LEU A 163 18.98 -7.03 9.72
C LEU A 163 17.69 -7.46 9.01
N GLY A 164 16.61 -7.74 9.76
CA GLY A 164 15.27 -7.97 9.19
C GLY A 164 14.73 -6.75 8.44
N PHE A 165 15.16 -5.55 8.83
CA PHE A 165 14.96 -4.31 8.10
C PHE A 165 15.97 -4.20 6.93
N PHE A 166 15.86 -5.09 5.93
CA PHE A 166 16.80 -5.11 4.80
C PHE A 166 16.57 -3.90 3.86
N PRO A 167 17.58 -3.05 3.60
CA PRO A 167 17.41 -1.79 2.85
C PRO A 167 16.93 -1.92 1.39
N ALA A 168 17.11 -3.08 0.75
CA ALA A 168 16.74 -3.25 -0.66
C ALA A 168 15.24 -3.51 -0.89
N VAL A 169 14.44 -3.65 0.18
CA VAL A 169 12.99 -3.87 0.13
C VAL A 169 12.33 -3.09 1.26
N THR A 170 12.49 -1.78 1.25
CA THR A 170 12.01 -0.94 2.35
C THR A 170 10.51 -0.69 2.22
N ALA A 171 9.76 -1.57 2.86
CA ALA A 171 8.32 -1.51 3.03
C ALA A 171 7.95 -0.87 4.37
N ILE A 172 6.71 -0.37 4.45
CA ILE A 172 6.10 0.07 5.71
C ILE A 172 5.61 -1.15 6.50
N PRO A 173 5.43 -1.03 7.83
CA PRO A 173 4.87 -2.12 8.62
C PRO A 173 3.49 -2.55 8.09
N SER A 174 3.17 -3.83 8.27
CA SER A 174 1.78 -4.29 8.12
C SER A 174 0.91 -3.47 9.07
N PHE A 175 -0.29 -3.10 8.62
CA PHE A 175 -1.20 -2.31 9.44
C PHE A 175 -2.65 -2.72 9.30
N GLN A 176 -3.42 -2.39 10.34
CA GLN A 176 -4.86 -2.56 10.35
C GLN A 176 -5.54 -1.28 10.81
N THR A 177 -6.65 -0.96 10.17
CA THR A 177 -7.57 0.08 10.61
C THR A 177 -8.82 -0.53 11.23
N GLY A 178 -9.41 0.18 12.18
CA GLY A 178 -10.67 -0.19 12.79
C GLY A 178 -11.41 1.05 13.28
N PHE A 179 -12.72 0.91 13.47
CA PHE A 179 -13.58 2.00 13.93
C PHE A 179 -14.59 1.50 14.94
N ASP A 180 -14.66 2.19 16.08
CA ASP A 180 -15.71 2.01 17.07
C ASP A 180 -16.80 3.09 16.86
N PRO A 181 -18.02 2.73 16.42
CA PRO A 181 -19.08 3.69 16.17
C PRO A 181 -19.62 4.37 17.44
N ASP A 182 -19.53 3.74 18.61
CA ASP A 182 -20.07 4.28 19.86
C ASP A 182 -19.20 5.43 20.38
N SER A 183 -17.88 5.25 20.31
CA SER A 183 -16.91 6.27 20.71
C SER A 183 -16.42 7.15 19.55
N ARG A 184 -16.74 6.78 18.31
CA ARG A 184 -16.21 7.34 17.05
C ARG A 184 -14.68 7.28 16.96
N THR A 185 -14.09 6.26 17.58
CA THR A 185 -12.64 6.09 17.63
C THR A 185 -12.17 5.31 16.42
N PHE A 186 -11.38 5.95 15.56
CA PHE A 186 -10.57 5.29 14.56
C PHE A 186 -9.26 4.82 15.20
N THR A 187 -8.88 3.59 14.88
CA THR A 187 -7.66 2.96 15.35
C THR A 187 -6.83 2.54 14.16
N LEU A 188 -5.54 2.87 14.18
CA LEU A 188 -4.51 2.35 13.30
C LEU A 188 -3.56 1.52 14.15
N ARG A 189 -3.47 0.22 13.88
CA ARG A 189 -2.49 -0.68 14.48
C ARG A 189 -1.38 -0.93 13.48
N LEU A 190 -0.14 -0.72 13.89
CA LEU A 190 1.08 -1.01 13.17
C LEU A 190 1.69 -2.25 13.82
N PHE A 191 1.75 -3.35 13.08
CA PHE A 191 2.26 -4.62 13.61
C PHE A 191 3.78 -4.59 13.71
N ASP A 192 4.35 -5.33 14.66
CA ASP A 192 5.81 -5.47 14.86
C ASP A 192 6.57 -4.14 14.99
N THR A 193 5.86 -3.12 15.47
CA THR A 193 6.37 -1.76 15.54
C THR A 193 6.54 -1.36 17.00
N CYS A 194 7.69 -0.77 17.33
CA CYS A 194 7.99 -0.24 18.67
C CYS A 194 8.19 1.29 18.65
N LEU A 195 8.10 1.91 19.83
CA LEU A 195 8.40 3.33 20.02
C LEU A 195 9.84 3.55 20.50
N GLU A 196 10.40 2.62 21.25
CA GLU A 196 11.77 2.67 21.74
C GLU A 196 12.56 1.41 21.37
N SER A 197 13.80 1.58 20.92
CA SER A 197 14.69 0.46 20.66
C SER A 197 16.16 0.88 20.66
N GLY A 198 17.01 -0.14 20.78
CA GLY A 198 18.43 -0.05 20.54
C GLY A 198 19.27 0.42 21.72
N SER A 199 20.57 0.41 21.48
CA SER A 199 21.58 0.86 22.45
C SER A 199 22.73 1.52 21.70
N ALA A 200 23.57 2.27 22.42
CA ALA A 200 24.72 2.96 21.81
C ALA A 200 25.67 2.01 21.05
N ALA A 201 25.72 0.72 21.42
CA ALA A 201 26.51 -0.29 20.71
C ALA A 201 25.98 -0.59 19.29
N ARG A 202 24.73 -0.22 18.98
CA ARG A 202 24.10 -0.42 17.67
C ARG A 202 24.52 0.62 16.62
N ASN A 203 25.19 1.69 17.03
CA ASN A 203 25.58 2.79 16.13
C ASN A 203 26.76 2.47 15.20
N GLU A 204 27.46 1.35 15.43
CA GLU A 204 28.59 0.95 14.58
C GLU A 204 28.11 0.65 13.14
N GLY A 205 28.70 1.34 12.15
CA GLY A 205 28.42 1.12 10.73
C GLY A 205 27.15 1.79 10.18
N LEU A 206 26.39 2.54 10.99
CA LEU A 206 25.13 3.18 10.55
C LEU A 206 25.30 4.13 9.37
N VAL A 207 26.40 4.90 9.34
CA VAL A 207 26.69 5.85 8.24
C VAL A 207 26.88 5.13 6.91
N GLU A 208 27.49 3.94 6.92
CA GLU A 208 27.66 3.12 5.71
C GLU A 208 26.32 2.58 5.19
N LEU A 209 25.32 2.51 6.06
CA LEU A 209 23.95 2.11 5.78
C LEU A 209 22.98 3.29 5.57
N GLY A 210 23.48 4.53 5.52
CA GLY A 210 22.67 5.72 5.25
C GLY A 210 21.90 6.28 6.47
N TYR A 211 22.17 5.79 7.68
CA TYR A 211 21.55 6.27 8.92
C TYR A 211 22.41 7.30 9.66
N PRO A 212 21.82 8.12 10.56
CA PRO A 212 22.59 8.97 11.47
C PRO A 212 23.60 8.17 12.31
N PRO A 213 24.82 8.69 12.54
CA PRO A 213 25.87 7.99 13.30
C PRO A 213 25.53 7.77 14.78
N ASP A 214 24.54 8.49 15.30
CA ASP A 214 24.10 8.49 16.70
C ASP A 214 22.60 8.19 16.82
N LEU A 215 22.06 7.38 15.91
CA LEU A 215 20.64 7.03 15.87
C LEU A 215 20.15 6.37 17.17
N TYR A 216 20.88 5.39 17.70
CA TYR A 216 20.47 4.61 18.88
C TYR A 216 21.20 5.01 20.18
N PRO A 217 20.56 4.84 21.35
CA PRO A 217 19.15 4.46 21.54
C PRO A 217 18.21 5.56 21.04
N TYR A 218 17.12 5.17 20.39
CA TYR A 218 16.09 6.08 19.93
C TYR A 218 14.80 5.83 20.70
N SER A 219 14.03 6.89 20.98
CA SER A 219 12.74 6.78 21.63
C SER A 219 11.79 7.84 21.07
N PHE A 220 10.66 7.38 20.54
CA PHE A 220 9.54 8.22 20.18
C PHE A 220 8.55 8.29 21.36
N PRO A 221 8.10 9.49 21.79
CA PRO A 221 7.27 9.61 22.98
C PRO A 221 5.85 9.07 22.75
N ALA A 222 5.42 8.14 23.61
CA ALA A 222 4.02 7.76 23.71
C ALA A 222 3.15 8.93 24.23
N GLY A 223 1.88 8.96 23.83
CA GLY A 223 0.91 9.96 24.27
C GLY A 223 0.31 10.76 23.11
N SER A 224 -0.01 12.02 23.36
CA SER A 224 -0.66 12.87 22.36
C SER A 224 0.29 13.22 21.21
N LEU A 225 -0.19 13.09 19.96
CA LEU A 225 0.52 13.57 18.76
C LEU A 225 0.30 15.08 18.48
N GLY A 226 -0.25 15.80 19.47
CA GLY A 226 -0.42 17.25 19.40
C GLY A 226 -1.82 17.68 19.00
N ARG A 227 -1.90 18.70 18.14
CA ARG A 227 -3.13 19.45 17.88
C ARG A 227 -4.03 18.73 16.87
N ASP A 228 -5.32 18.68 17.20
CA ASP A 228 -6.40 18.27 16.30
C ASP A 228 -6.27 18.86 14.88
N SER A 229 -6.63 18.05 13.88
CA SER A 229 -6.80 18.47 12.50
C SER A 229 -8.28 18.67 12.16
N HIS A 230 -8.52 18.93 10.88
CA HIS A 230 -9.86 19.03 10.32
C HIS A 230 -10.63 17.69 10.37
N PHE A 231 -9.89 16.58 10.36
CA PHE A 231 -10.43 15.23 10.27
C PHE A 231 -10.32 14.45 11.58
N LEU A 232 -9.29 14.73 12.38
CA LEU A 232 -8.87 13.92 13.53
C LEU A 232 -8.80 14.76 14.80
N LYS A 233 -9.31 14.23 15.91
CA LYS A 233 -9.20 14.83 17.24
C LYS A 233 -8.59 13.89 18.26
N ASN A 234 -7.94 14.45 19.28
CA ASN A 234 -7.38 13.70 20.41
C ASN A 234 -6.49 12.52 19.96
N VAL A 235 -5.63 12.75 18.96
CA VAL A 235 -4.78 11.68 18.43
C VAL A 235 -3.74 11.28 19.48
N THR A 236 -3.69 9.99 19.78
CA THR A 236 -2.72 9.39 20.71
C THR A 236 -2.02 8.20 20.09
N ILE A 237 -0.74 8.04 20.39
CA ILE A 237 0.08 6.89 20.03
C ILE A 237 0.56 6.17 21.29
N ARG A 238 0.58 4.84 21.27
CA ARG A 238 1.07 4.00 22.38
C ARG A 238 1.53 2.65 21.85
N GLU A 239 2.31 1.94 22.65
CA GLU A 239 2.54 0.51 22.44
C GLU A 239 1.36 -0.32 22.98
N ASP A 240 1.13 -1.47 22.36
CA ASP A 240 0.13 -2.46 22.73
C ASP A 240 0.68 -3.88 22.51
N GLY A 241 1.56 -4.32 23.41
CA GLY A 241 2.36 -5.52 23.19
C GLY A 241 3.53 -5.21 22.25
N GLU A 242 3.66 -5.96 21.16
CA GLU A 242 4.69 -5.79 20.12
C GLU A 242 4.27 -4.82 19.00
N ASP A 243 3.07 -4.25 19.12
CA ASP A 243 2.51 -3.34 18.13
C ASP A 243 2.50 -1.90 18.63
N VAL A 244 2.48 -0.96 17.69
CA VAL A 244 2.11 0.43 17.94
C VAL A 244 0.66 0.66 17.54
N VAL A 245 -0.11 1.29 18.43
CA VAL A 245 -1.50 1.65 18.20
C VAL A 245 -1.67 3.16 18.26
N VAL A 246 -2.23 3.71 17.19
CA VAL A 246 -2.67 5.09 17.10
C VAL A 246 -4.19 5.13 17.18
N SER A 247 -4.73 5.96 18.05
CA SER A 247 -6.17 6.17 18.21
C SER A 247 -6.51 7.64 17.99
N ALA A 248 -7.61 7.90 17.29
CA ALA A 248 -8.10 9.24 17.02
C ALA A 248 -9.64 9.26 16.99
N LEU A 249 -10.25 10.34 17.45
CA LEU A 249 -11.67 10.58 17.25
C LEU A 249 -11.90 11.15 15.85
N LEU A 250 -12.69 10.46 15.02
CA LEU A 250 -13.05 10.95 13.69
C LEU A 250 -14.12 12.03 13.77
N THR A 251 -13.85 13.14 13.12
CA THR A 251 -14.86 14.18 12.86
C THR A 251 -15.84 13.74 11.78
N ASP A 252 -17.00 14.41 11.68
CA ASP A 252 -17.98 14.17 10.61
C ASP A 252 -17.46 14.47 9.20
N ARG A 253 -16.29 15.11 9.10
CA ARG A 253 -15.67 15.49 7.84
C ARG A 253 -14.83 14.37 7.24
N ALA A 254 -14.40 13.39 8.06
CA ALA A 254 -13.60 12.27 7.62
C ALA A 254 -14.49 11.26 6.90
N TRP A 255 -14.71 11.47 5.60
CA TRP A 255 -15.64 10.65 4.82
C TRP A 255 -14.96 9.43 4.20
N ARG A 256 -13.77 9.62 3.60
CA ARG A 256 -12.96 8.53 3.07
C ARG A 256 -11.51 8.71 3.47
N PHE A 257 -10.76 7.61 3.52
CA PHE A 257 -9.32 7.66 3.66
C PHE A 257 -8.61 6.87 2.56
N THR A 258 -7.36 7.24 2.29
CA THR A 258 -6.43 6.47 1.46
C THR A 258 -5.06 6.44 2.11
N VAL A 259 -4.13 5.70 1.50
CA VAL A 259 -2.76 5.58 2.01
C VAL A 259 -1.77 5.93 0.91
N GLU A 260 -0.83 6.80 1.25
CA GLU A 260 0.29 7.18 0.41
C GLU A 260 1.57 6.60 1.01
N THR A 261 2.38 5.90 0.22
CA THR A 261 3.69 5.40 0.67
C THR A 261 4.81 6.21 0.03
N SER A 262 5.92 6.34 0.76
CA SER A 262 7.12 7.01 0.28
C SER A 262 8.34 6.48 1.01
N ASN A 263 9.53 6.90 0.58
CA ASN A 263 10.77 6.55 1.22
C ASN A 263 11.68 7.77 1.35
N LEU A 264 12.15 8.01 2.58
CA LEU A 264 13.10 9.07 2.90
C LEU A 264 14.53 8.46 2.93
N GLY A 265 15.52 9.17 2.41
CA GLY A 265 16.92 8.78 2.60
C GLY A 265 17.39 7.56 1.80
N PHE A 266 17.16 7.54 0.48
CA PHE A 266 17.70 6.52 -0.44
C PHE A 266 17.33 5.08 -0.07
N ASP A 267 16.03 4.84 0.09
CA ASP A 267 15.45 3.54 0.44
C ASP A 267 15.66 3.08 1.89
N ASN A 268 16.02 3.94 2.84
CA ASN A 268 16.30 3.52 4.22
C ASN A 268 15.24 3.89 5.25
N ILE A 269 14.34 4.82 4.95
CA ILE A 269 13.35 5.31 5.92
C ILE A 269 11.97 5.23 5.23
N PRO A 270 11.29 4.07 5.29
CA PRO A 270 9.94 3.95 4.76
C PRO A 270 9.05 4.92 5.52
N SER A 271 8.08 5.46 4.80
CA SER A 271 7.09 6.36 5.35
C SER A 271 5.76 6.10 4.69
N PHE A 272 4.68 6.35 5.44
CA PHE A 272 3.38 6.46 4.82
C PHE A 272 2.52 7.52 5.48
N ARG A 273 1.48 7.90 4.74
CA ARG A 273 0.47 8.84 5.17
C ARG A 273 -0.89 8.18 5.08
N ILE A 274 -1.69 8.30 6.13
CA ILE A 274 -3.14 8.11 6.03
C ILE A 274 -3.73 9.47 5.73
N VAL A 275 -4.38 9.59 4.57
CA VAL A 275 -4.96 10.84 4.10
C VAL A 275 -6.47 10.71 4.10
N PHE A 276 -7.16 11.67 4.71
CA PHE A 276 -8.61 11.75 4.75
C PHE A 276 -9.12 12.82 3.79
N ARG A 277 -10.32 12.60 3.25
CA ARG A 277 -11.04 13.63 2.48
C ARG A 277 -12.48 13.79 2.95
N GLU A 278 -13.01 14.97 2.69
CA GLU A 278 -14.44 15.24 2.81
C GLU A 278 -15.22 14.63 1.64
N LYS A 279 -16.53 14.48 1.84
CA LYS A 279 -17.44 14.21 0.73
C LYS A 279 -17.41 15.34 -0.28
N ASN A 280 -17.13 15.00 -1.54
CA ASN A 280 -17.17 15.91 -2.67
C ASN A 280 -18.31 15.48 -3.61
N PRO A 281 -19.48 16.14 -3.57
CA PRO A 281 -20.64 15.76 -4.38
C PRO A 281 -20.38 15.71 -5.89
N ASN A 282 -19.38 16.43 -6.40
CA ASN A 282 -19.03 16.41 -7.81
C ASN A 282 -18.28 15.14 -8.23
N ILE A 283 -17.61 14.49 -7.29
CA ILE A 283 -16.85 13.25 -7.52
C ILE A 283 -17.68 12.05 -7.04
N ASP A 284 -18.38 12.21 -5.93
CA ASP A 284 -18.97 11.12 -5.16
C ASP A 284 -20.48 10.97 -5.36
N GLY A 285 -21.07 11.86 -6.16
CA GLY A 285 -22.52 11.92 -6.39
C GLY A 285 -23.26 12.77 -5.35
N TRP A 286 -24.45 13.21 -5.75
CA TRP A 286 -25.40 13.89 -4.88
C TRP A 286 -26.33 12.85 -4.25
N ASP A 287 -26.57 12.97 -2.93
CA ASP A 287 -27.54 12.14 -2.20
C ASP A 287 -28.99 12.39 -2.64
#